data_AF-A0A832E764-F1
#
_entry.id   AF-A0A832E764-F1
#
_cell.length_a   1.000
_cell.length_b   1.000
_cell.length_c   1.000
_cell.angle_alpha   90.00
_cell.angle_beta   90.00
_cell.angle_gamma   90.00
#
_symmetry.space_group_name_H-M   'P 1'
#
loop_
_entity.id
_entity.type
_entity.pdbx_description
1 polymer ?
#
loop_
_entity_poly.entity_id
_entity_poly.type
_entity_poly.pdbx_seq_one_letter_code
_entity_poly.pdbx_strand_id
1 'polypeptide(L)'
;MFEHTRCAGCHREHNEPSSLVQRDQRFCTDCHGELDRLKKDTELANVTDFSNDHPGFRLTLLEPFFAQQQTQWKPIRIESDARSTVSEHSSLQFSHKQHLDPKGIRSPDGDQLLGCDDCHRLNTSGREMLPIVMEEHCGSCHKLAIDENDPDKRVPHGDLAALYDTLKECFSLRYLEPLEQADALQLSEDMPRRPGGNKRALSKAEQKRALDWVDKQSLLVAQDIIEDRVCIDCHQISRIQGASGIEQWYVKPVVLNMQWMPFARFDHTSHASESCTNCHENADQSTTSSDILMPEIETCQECHGGENQPDKLVSDCVMCHRFHLPGRGLLDEKERATSIKESLDEMKNREVSAPSDTDKNH
;
A
#
# COMPACT_ATOMS: atom_id res chain seq x y z
N MET A 1 -6.23 -34.91 31.16
CA MET A 1 -5.05 -34.64 32.01
C MET A 1 -4.47 -33.30 31.58
N PHE A 2 -4.88 -32.20 32.20
CA PHE A 2 -4.19 -30.89 32.11
C PHE A 2 -4.37 -30.17 33.44
N GLU A 3 -3.99 -30.83 34.54
CA GLU A 3 -4.25 -30.28 35.87
C GLU A 3 -3.19 -29.29 36.33
N HIS A 4 -2.04 -29.12 35.64
CA HIS A 4 -1.00 -28.15 36.04
C HIS A 4 -0.13 -27.59 34.89
N THR A 5 -0.71 -26.96 33.87
CA THR A 5 0.10 -26.08 33.01
C THR A 5 0.26 -24.72 33.71
N ARG A 6 1.32 -24.56 34.51
CA ARG A 6 1.67 -23.26 35.11
C ARG A 6 2.13 -22.29 34.02
N CYS A 7 1.90 -21.00 34.18
CA CYS A 7 2.29 -19.94 33.24
C CYS A 7 3.79 -20.01 32.85
N ALA A 8 4.63 -20.44 33.80
CA ALA A 8 6.06 -20.70 33.64
C ALA A 8 6.42 -21.85 32.66
N GLY A 9 5.45 -22.68 32.25
CA GLY A 9 5.63 -23.70 31.23
C GLY A 9 5.80 -23.13 29.82
N CYS A 10 5.17 -21.97 29.55
CA CYS A 10 5.20 -21.28 28.25
C CYS A 10 5.98 -19.95 28.26
N HIS A 11 6.29 -19.39 29.44
CA HIS A 11 7.02 -18.12 29.59
C HIS A 11 8.35 -18.33 30.36
N ARG A 12 9.27 -19.13 29.81
CA ARG A 12 10.54 -19.45 30.50
C ARG A 12 11.54 -18.30 30.48
N GLU A 13 11.44 -17.41 29.50
CA GLU A 13 12.30 -16.22 29.33
C GLU A 13 12.18 -15.24 30.50
N HIS A 14 11.10 -15.34 31.27
CA HIS A 14 10.86 -14.55 32.48
C HIS A 14 11.11 -15.33 33.80
N ASN A 15 11.49 -16.60 33.73
CA ASN A 15 11.88 -17.37 34.91
C ASN A 15 13.38 -17.19 35.14
N GLU A 16 13.79 -16.96 36.38
CA GLU A 16 15.21 -16.87 36.69
C GLU A 16 15.91 -18.24 36.64
N PRO A 17 17.10 -18.34 36.03
CA PRO A 17 17.82 -17.27 35.32
C PRO A 17 17.21 -17.01 33.93
N SER A 18 16.88 -15.74 33.65
CA SER A 18 16.26 -15.33 32.38
C SER A 18 17.23 -15.58 31.22
N SER A 19 16.87 -16.44 30.28
CA SER A 19 17.60 -16.59 29.02
C SER A 19 17.16 -15.54 28.01
N LEU A 20 18.14 -14.95 27.33
CA LEU A 20 17.92 -14.24 26.07
C LEU A 20 17.22 -15.19 25.10
N VAL A 21 16.02 -14.81 24.62
CA VAL A 21 15.18 -15.44 23.58
C VAL A 21 15.57 -16.90 23.28
N GLN A 22 14.79 -17.87 23.78
CA GLN A 22 15.02 -19.27 23.44
C GLN A 22 14.75 -19.49 21.93
N ARG A 23 15.83 -19.60 21.14
CA ARG A 23 15.78 -19.76 19.67
C ARG A 23 15.67 -21.23 19.22
N ASP A 24 15.74 -22.17 20.14
CA ASP A 24 15.60 -23.60 19.90
C ASP A 24 14.21 -23.90 19.32
N GLN A 25 14.17 -24.50 18.13
CA GLN A 25 12.92 -24.75 17.42
C GLN A 25 11.97 -25.65 18.23
N ARG A 26 12.50 -26.55 19.06
CA ARG A 26 11.70 -27.47 19.88
C ARG A 26 10.70 -26.72 20.76
N PHE A 27 11.07 -25.54 21.24
CA PHE A 27 10.18 -24.71 22.06
C PHE A 27 8.87 -24.37 21.33
N CYS A 28 8.93 -24.11 20.04
CA CYS A 28 7.75 -23.86 19.22
C CYS A 28 7.05 -25.18 18.85
N THR A 29 7.81 -26.18 18.40
CA THR A 29 7.24 -27.40 17.82
C THR A 29 6.64 -28.35 18.84
N ASP A 30 7.01 -28.25 20.12
CA ASP A 30 6.37 -29.00 21.22
C ASP A 30 4.85 -28.79 21.27
N CYS A 31 4.40 -27.60 20.87
CA CYS A 31 2.97 -27.28 20.72
C CYS A 31 2.53 -27.29 19.25
N HIS A 32 3.35 -26.75 18.35
CA HIS A 32 2.97 -26.55 16.94
C HIS A 32 3.13 -27.78 16.04
N GLY A 33 3.77 -28.85 16.51
CA GLY A 33 3.94 -30.09 15.75
C GLY A 33 2.69 -30.98 15.71
N GLU A 34 1.78 -30.84 16.67
CA GLU A 34 0.55 -31.65 16.76
C GLU A 34 -0.62 -30.85 17.36
N LEU A 35 -1.03 -29.78 16.67
CA LEU A 35 -2.03 -28.82 17.13
C LEU A 35 -3.39 -29.47 17.42
N ASP A 36 -3.77 -30.54 16.72
CA ASP A 36 -5.01 -31.29 16.97
C ASP A 36 -5.08 -31.88 18.38
N ARG A 37 -3.94 -32.14 19.03
CA ARG A 37 -3.91 -32.59 20.44
C ARG A 37 -4.26 -31.47 21.41
N LEU A 38 -4.00 -30.22 21.03
CA LEU A 38 -4.30 -29.03 21.83
C LEU A 38 -5.71 -28.51 21.53
N LYS A 39 -6.10 -28.51 20.25
CA LYS A 39 -7.42 -28.07 19.78
C LYS A 39 -7.84 -28.88 18.56
N LYS A 40 -8.80 -29.79 18.74
CA LYS A 40 -9.26 -30.72 17.69
C LYS A 40 -9.86 -30.04 16.44
N ASP A 41 -10.41 -28.84 16.60
CA ASP A 41 -11.05 -28.08 15.52
C ASP A 41 -10.15 -26.91 15.08
N THR A 42 -8.85 -27.17 14.95
CA THR A 42 -7.89 -26.17 14.45
C THR A 42 -7.82 -26.23 12.93
N GLU A 43 -7.77 -25.05 12.31
CA GLU A 43 -7.54 -24.89 10.86
C GLU A 43 -6.07 -24.54 10.54
N LEU A 44 -5.24 -24.48 11.59
CA LEU A 44 -3.81 -24.28 11.46
C LEU A 44 -3.13 -25.63 11.19
N ALA A 45 -2.28 -25.66 10.18
CA ALA A 45 -1.43 -26.80 9.90
C ALA A 45 -0.32 -26.92 10.95
N ASN A 46 0.13 -28.16 11.17
CA ASN A 46 1.29 -28.44 12.01
C ASN A 46 2.58 -27.91 11.36
N VAL A 47 3.59 -27.68 12.18
CA VAL A 47 4.93 -27.28 11.75
C VAL A 47 5.97 -27.86 12.69
N THR A 48 7.00 -28.52 12.14
CA THR A 48 8.12 -29.08 12.90
C THR A 48 9.51 -28.69 12.40
N ASP A 49 9.66 -28.18 11.17
CA ASP A 49 10.95 -27.77 10.59
C ASP A 49 10.74 -26.77 9.45
N PHE A 50 11.52 -25.69 9.37
CA PHE A 50 11.36 -24.72 8.28
C PHE A 50 11.55 -25.34 6.89
N SER A 51 12.50 -26.25 6.73
CA SER A 51 12.85 -26.79 5.41
C SER A 51 12.04 -28.01 5.02
N ASN A 52 11.68 -28.86 5.97
CA ASN A 52 11.11 -30.17 5.67
C ASN A 52 9.64 -30.30 6.09
N ASP A 53 9.16 -29.47 7.01
CA ASP A 53 7.81 -29.58 7.58
C ASP A 53 7.29 -28.21 8.05
N HIS A 54 7.15 -27.29 7.09
CA HIS A 54 6.54 -25.98 7.27
C HIS A 54 5.47 -25.77 6.19
N PRO A 55 4.25 -25.32 6.57
CA PRO A 55 3.21 -25.00 5.59
C PRO A 55 3.66 -23.92 4.60
N GLY A 56 3.14 -23.95 3.38
CA GLY A 56 3.36 -22.87 2.41
C GLY A 56 2.94 -21.50 2.95
N PHE A 57 3.53 -20.44 2.41
CA PHE A 57 3.23 -19.09 2.85
C PHE A 57 1.82 -18.69 2.45
N ARG A 58 1.05 -18.21 3.43
CA ARG A 58 -0.26 -17.61 3.21
C ARG A 58 -0.11 -16.13 2.92
N LEU A 59 -0.82 -15.67 1.90
CA LEU A 59 -0.83 -14.26 1.53
C LEU A 59 -2.04 -13.54 2.11
N THR A 60 -1.91 -12.22 2.26
CA THR A 60 -3.01 -11.29 2.49
C THR A 60 -3.17 -10.44 1.24
N LEU A 61 -4.37 -10.43 0.67
CA LEU A 61 -4.75 -9.60 -0.48
C LEU A 61 -5.80 -8.58 -0.07
N LEU A 62 -5.99 -7.56 -0.91
CA LEU A 62 -7.05 -6.58 -0.76
C LEU A 62 -8.18 -6.90 -1.74
N GLU A 63 -9.33 -7.31 -1.22
CA GLU A 63 -10.52 -7.60 -2.03
C GLU A 63 -11.38 -6.33 -2.15
N PRO A 64 -11.61 -5.80 -3.37
CA PRO A 64 -12.47 -4.64 -3.56
C PRO A 64 -13.94 -5.02 -3.38
N PHE A 65 -14.71 -4.14 -2.73
CA PHE A 65 -16.15 -4.22 -2.65
C PHE A 65 -16.76 -2.82 -2.81
N PHE A 66 -18.03 -2.74 -3.19
CA PHE A 66 -18.72 -1.47 -3.38
C PHE A 66 -19.61 -1.17 -2.16
N ALA A 67 -19.36 -0.05 -1.49
CA ALA A 67 -20.13 0.40 -0.34
C ALA A 67 -20.13 1.94 -0.27
N GLN A 68 -21.22 2.53 0.22
CA GLN A 68 -21.34 3.99 0.35
C GLN A 68 -21.02 4.76 -0.95
N GLN A 69 -21.45 4.20 -2.10
CA GLN A 69 -21.21 4.75 -3.44
C GLN A 69 -19.72 4.85 -3.84
N GLN A 70 -18.84 4.12 -3.17
CA GLN A 70 -17.41 4.11 -3.45
C GLN A 70 -16.86 2.68 -3.40
N THR A 71 -15.74 2.45 -4.10
CA THR A 71 -14.95 1.22 -3.94
C THR A 71 -14.16 1.31 -2.65
N GLN A 72 -14.29 0.27 -1.84
CA GLN A 72 -13.53 0.07 -0.61
C GLN A 72 -12.80 -1.28 -0.70
N TRP A 73 -11.80 -1.48 0.13
CA TRP A 73 -11.01 -2.72 0.17
C TRP A 73 -11.02 -3.31 1.56
N LYS A 74 -11.07 -4.64 1.62
CA LYS A 74 -10.90 -5.39 2.87
C LYS A 74 -9.76 -6.39 2.71
N PRO A 75 -8.93 -6.61 3.74
CA PRO A 75 -7.93 -7.66 3.71
C PRO A 75 -8.61 -9.03 3.74
N ILE A 76 -8.20 -9.91 2.83
CA ILE A 76 -8.57 -11.33 2.83
C ILE A 76 -7.30 -12.16 2.92
N ARG A 77 -7.34 -13.25 3.69
CA ARG A 77 -6.24 -14.20 3.78
C ARG A 77 -6.52 -15.36 2.83
N ILE A 78 -5.53 -15.72 2.05
CA ILE A 78 -5.59 -16.80 1.07
C ILE A 78 -4.62 -17.90 1.50
N GLU A 79 -5.11 -19.12 1.42
CA GLU A 79 -4.34 -20.33 1.65
C GLU A 79 -3.30 -20.50 0.54
N SER A 80 -2.19 -21.17 0.85
CA SER A 80 -1.07 -21.31 -0.08
C SER A 80 -1.44 -22.10 -1.33
N ASP A 81 -2.33 -23.09 -1.21
CA ASP A 81 -2.82 -23.91 -2.32
C ASP A 81 -3.76 -23.15 -3.27
N ALA A 82 -4.49 -22.15 -2.76
CA ALA A 82 -5.40 -21.32 -3.53
C ALA A 82 -4.68 -20.29 -4.41
N ARG A 83 -3.38 -20.05 -4.19
CA ARG A 83 -2.62 -18.95 -4.79
C ARG A 83 -2.60 -18.95 -6.32
N SER A 84 -2.59 -20.14 -6.95
CA SER A 84 -2.62 -20.29 -8.41
C SER A 84 -3.96 -19.90 -9.06
N THR A 85 -5.01 -19.75 -8.25
CA THR A 85 -6.39 -19.50 -8.70
C THR A 85 -6.93 -18.12 -8.33
N VAL A 86 -6.10 -17.31 -7.67
CA VAL A 86 -6.46 -15.97 -7.18
C VAL A 86 -5.61 -14.93 -7.89
N SER A 87 -6.17 -13.74 -8.08
CA SER A 87 -5.50 -12.60 -8.70
C SER A 87 -5.52 -11.38 -7.79
N GLU A 88 -4.54 -10.50 -7.97
CA GLU A 88 -4.49 -9.21 -7.31
C GLU A 88 -5.50 -8.22 -7.93
N HIS A 89 -6.12 -7.39 -7.09
CA HIS A 89 -7.21 -6.50 -7.48
C HIS A 89 -6.95 -5.03 -7.07
N SER A 90 -5.75 -4.53 -7.36
CA SER A 90 -5.39 -3.13 -7.17
C SER A 90 -6.22 -2.14 -7.97
N SER A 91 -6.86 -2.62 -9.05
CA SER A 91 -7.56 -1.81 -10.06
C SER A 91 -6.66 -0.93 -10.92
N LEU A 92 -5.33 -1.10 -10.83
CA LEU A 92 -4.36 -0.47 -11.72
C LEU A 92 -4.30 -1.24 -13.03
N GLN A 93 -4.21 -0.55 -14.16
CA GLN A 93 -3.82 -1.14 -15.44
C GLN A 93 -2.33 -0.91 -15.64
N PHE A 94 -1.54 -1.97 -15.63
CA PHE A 94 -0.09 -1.87 -15.68
C PHE A 94 0.56 -3.16 -16.18
N SER A 95 1.71 -3.03 -16.85
CA SER A 95 2.50 -4.13 -17.40
C SER A 95 3.98 -3.89 -17.12
N HIS A 96 4.60 -4.72 -16.27
CA HIS A 96 6.04 -4.67 -16.04
C HIS A 96 6.81 -4.90 -17.33
N LYS A 97 6.40 -5.89 -18.14
CA LYS A 97 7.05 -6.25 -19.39
C LYS A 97 7.19 -5.08 -20.36
N GLN A 98 6.19 -4.20 -20.40
CA GLN A 98 6.25 -3.01 -21.24
C GLN A 98 7.21 -1.96 -20.68
N HIS A 99 7.19 -1.76 -19.36
CA HIS A 99 7.99 -0.73 -18.70
C HIS A 99 9.47 -1.10 -18.56
N LEU A 100 9.75 -2.40 -18.45
CA LEU A 100 11.10 -2.97 -18.32
C LEU A 100 11.65 -3.48 -19.66
N ASP A 101 11.15 -2.97 -20.80
CA ASP A 101 11.70 -3.34 -22.11
C ASP A 101 13.19 -2.97 -22.18
N PRO A 102 14.10 -3.92 -22.44
CA PRO A 102 15.53 -3.66 -22.49
C PRO A 102 15.94 -2.71 -23.64
N LYS A 103 15.05 -2.43 -24.59
CA LYS A 103 15.27 -1.40 -25.63
C LYS A 103 14.96 0.01 -25.16
N GLY A 104 14.40 0.16 -23.96
CA GLY A 104 13.90 1.41 -23.41
C GLY A 104 12.47 1.72 -23.84
N ILE A 105 11.82 2.55 -23.02
CA ILE A 105 10.47 3.06 -23.24
C ILE A 105 10.54 4.52 -23.67
N ARG A 106 9.58 4.96 -24.49
CA ARG A 106 9.49 6.35 -24.92
C ARG A 106 9.00 7.24 -23.79
N SER A 107 9.66 8.37 -23.60
CA SER A 107 9.27 9.42 -22.67
C SER A 107 9.41 10.79 -23.34
N PRO A 108 8.69 11.84 -22.88
CA PRO A 108 8.82 13.19 -23.41
C PRO A 108 10.25 13.72 -23.44
N ASP A 109 11.10 13.27 -22.51
CA ASP A 109 12.49 13.73 -22.38
C ASP A 109 13.50 12.79 -23.07
N GLY A 110 13.00 11.85 -23.91
CA GLY A 110 13.78 10.83 -24.60
C GLY A 110 13.63 9.43 -24.01
N ASP A 111 14.04 8.41 -24.76
CA ASP A 111 13.89 7.02 -24.34
C ASP A 111 14.57 6.74 -22.98
N GLN A 112 13.86 6.06 -22.07
CA GLN A 112 14.32 5.72 -20.73
C GLN A 112 14.43 4.20 -20.58
N LEU A 113 15.49 3.73 -19.94
CA LEU A 113 15.59 2.35 -19.49
C LEU A 113 15.25 2.31 -18.00
N LEU A 114 14.23 1.55 -17.64
CA LEU A 114 13.80 1.42 -16.25
C LEU A 114 14.29 0.11 -15.63
N GLY A 115 14.58 0.16 -14.34
CA GLY A 115 14.85 -0.97 -13.46
C GLY A 115 13.78 -1.13 -12.38
N CYS A 116 13.93 -2.15 -11.54
CA CYS A 116 12.99 -2.42 -10.45
C CYS A 116 12.96 -1.28 -9.42
N ASP A 117 14.11 -0.66 -9.14
CA ASP A 117 14.32 0.39 -8.12
C ASP A 117 13.81 1.78 -8.54
N ASP A 118 13.50 1.98 -9.82
CA ASP A 118 12.83 3.19 -10.28
C ASP A 118 11.43 3.33 -9.69
N CYS A 119 10.75 2.20 -9.42
CA CYS A 119 9.43 2.13 -8.79
C CYS A 119 9.46 1.54 -7.38
N HIS A 120 10.14 0.40 -7.19
CA HIS A 120 10.18 -0.32 -5.92
C HIS A 120 11.36 0.13 -5.06
N ARG A 121 11.17 1.22 -4.34
CA ARG A 121 12.19 1.78 -3.44
C ARG A 121 12.04 1.25 -2.03
N LEU A 122 13.14 0.84 -1.43
CA LEU A 122 13.16 0.42 -0.04
C LEU A 122 12.90 1.62 0.90
N ASN A 123 12.18 1.35 1.98
CA ASN A 123 12.07 2.30 3.09
C ASN A 123 13.40 2.38 3.86
N THR A 124 13.50 3.30 4.83
CA THR A 124 14.73 3.51 5.62
C THR A 124 15.15 2.31 6.47
N SER A 125 14.24 1.39 6.77
CA SER A 125 14.56 0.14 7.45
C SER A 125 15.11 -0.94 6.51
N GLY A 126 14.91 -0.76 5.20
CA GLY A 126 15.25 -1.72 4.15
C GLY A 126 14.45 -3.02 4.20
N ARG A 127 13.35 -3.06 4.96
CA ARG A 127 12.46 -4.22 5.07
C ARG A 127 11.27 -4.13 4.15
N GLU A 128 10.64 -2.97 4.12
CA GLU A 128 9.43 -2.72 3.36
C GLU A 128 9.74 -1.82 2.17
N MET A 129 8.88 -1.86 1.15
CA MET A 129 8.91 -0.93 0.04
C MET A 129 8.12 0.34 0.39
N LEU A 130 8.58 1.47 -0.11
CA LEU A 130 7.84 2.72 -0.10
C LEU A 130 6.60 2.61 -1.01
N PRO A 131 5.53 3.36 -0.71
CA PRO A 131 4.37 3.42 -1.58
C PRO A 131 4.74 3.95 -2.98
N ILE A 132 4.22 3.29 -4.02
CA ILE A 132 4.31 3.79 -5.39
C ILE A 132 3.19 4.80 -5.59
N VAL A 133 3.58 6.05 -5.86
CA VAL A 133 2.67 7.17 -6.16
C VAL A 133 2.95 7.73 -7.55
N MET A 134 1.88 8.16 -8.23
CA MET A 134 1.91 8.57 -9.65
C MET A 134 2.88 9.73 -9.88
N GLU A 135 2.87 10.73 -9.00
CA GLU A 135 3.62 11.97 -9.14
C GLU A 135 5.13 11.73 -9.15
N GLU A 136 5.59 10.74 -8.37
CA GLU A 136 7.01 10.42 -8.21
C GLU A 136 7.50 9.37 -9.21
N HIS A 137 6.67 8.37 -9.52
CA HIS A 137 7.11 7.18 -10.26
C HIS A 137 6.62 7.15 -11.71
N CYS A 138 5.53 7.84 -12.04
CA CYS A 138 4.93 7.82 -13.37
C CYS A 138 5.01 9.17 -14.08
N GLY A 139 4.92 10.28 -13.34
CA GLY A 139 4.67 11.63 -13.86
C GLY A 139 5.77 12.25 -14.71
N SER A 140 6.97 11.66 -14.74
CA SER A 140 8.04 12.05 -15.67
C SER A 140 7.69 11.66 -17.12
N CYS A 141 7.10 10.49 -17.30
CA CYS A 141 6.76 9.92 -18.62
C CYS A 141 5.27 10.10 -18.94
N HIS A 142 4.38 9.77 -17.99
CA HIS A 142 2.93 9.88 -18.09
C HIS A 142 2.46 11.25 -17.59
N LYS A 143 2.67 12.30 -18.39
CA LYS A 143 2.26 13.66 -18.01
C LYS A 143 0.73 13.78 -18.07
N LEU A 144 0.13 14.29 -17.00
CA LEU A 144 -1.32 14.59 -16.93
C LEU A 144 -1.66 15.89 -17.67
N ALA A 145 -1.16 16.06 -18.90
CA ALA A 145 -1.27 17.29 -19.66
C ALA A 145 -2.70 17.54 -20.14
N ILE A 146 -3.15 18.80 -20.06
CA ILE A 146 -4.47 19.23 -20.56
C ILE A 146 -4.48 19.25 -22.09
N ASP A 147 -3.39 19.73 -22.70
CA ASP A 147 -3.21 19.86 -24.14
C ASP A 147 -1.87 19.23 -24.52
N GLU A 148 -1.86 18.38 -25.56
CA GLU A 148 -0.64 17.74 -26.05
C GLU A 148 0.38 18.74 -26.59
N ASN A 149 -0.09 19.91 -27.02
CA ASN A 149 0.74 21.00 -27.52
C ASN A 149 1.26 21.92 -26.42
N ASP A 150 0.76 21.78 -25.18
CA ASP A 150 1.18 22.56 -24.00
C ASP A 150 1.36 21.61 -22.79
N PRO A 151 2.44 20.81 -22.77
CA PRO A 151 2.66 19.75 -21.79
C PRO A 151 2.94 20.26 -20.35
N ASP A 152 3.13 21.57 -20.18
CA ASP A 152 3.36 22.19 -18.88
C ASP A 152 2.05 22.46 -18.12
N LYS A 153 0.92 22.56 -18.82
CA LYS A 153 -0.40 22.68 -18.19
C LYS A 153 -0.96 21.30 -17.86
N ARG A 154 -1.09 21.01 -16.57
CA ARG A 154 -1.48 19.68 -16.07
C ARG A 154 -2.71 19.74 -15.20
N VAL A 155 -3.44 18.63 -15.16
CA VAL A 155 -4.51 18.41 -14.17
C VAL A 155 -3.96 17.77 -12.90
N PRO A 156 -4.56 18.04 -11.72
CA PRO A 156 -4.24 17.31 -10.51
C PRO A 156 -4.67 15.84 -10.64
N HIS A 157 -3.88 14.94 -10.05
CA HIS A 157 -4.20 13.52 -9.96
C HIS A 157 -5.11 13.23 -8.77
N GLY A 158 -6.02 12.26 -8.91
CA GLY A 158 -6.78 11.69 -7.80
C GLY A 158 -8.02 12.47 -7.33
N ASP A 159 -8.28 13.67 -7.86
CA ASP A 159 -9.46 14.48 -7.53
C ASP A 159 -10.17 14.99 -8.80
N LEU A 160 -11.32 14.39 -9.11
CA LEU A 160 -12.14 14.76 -10.27
C LEU A 160 -12.73 16.17 -10.18
N ALA A 161 -13.04 16.65 -8.97
CA ALA A 161 -13.58 17.99 -8.78
C ALA A 161 -12.48 19.03 -9.02
N ALA A 162 -11.30 18.83 -8.43
CA ALA A 162 -10.15 19.70 -8.65
C ALA A 162 -9.67 19.68 -10.11
N LEU A 163 -9.75 18.53 -10.78
CA LEU A 163 -9.52 18.43 -12.23
C LEU A 163 -10.48 19.33 -13.00
N TYR A 164 -11.79 19.25 -12.72
CA TYR A 164 -12.78 20.05 -13.44
C TYR A 164 -12.63 21.54 -13.16
N ASP A 165 -12.31 21.93 -11.92
CA ASP A 165 -12.02 23.32 -11.57
C ASP A 165 -10.78 23.84 -12.32
N THR A 166 -9.72 23.04 -12.41
CA THR A 166 -8.50 23.37 -13.18
C THR A 166 -8.82 23.60 -14.67
N LEU A 167 -9.66 22.75 -15.26
CA LEU A 167 -10.10 22.91 -16.65
C LEU A 167 -10.92 24.20 -16.81
N LYS A 168 -11.85 24.48 -15.89
CA LYS A 168 -12.64 25.71 -15.92
C LYS A 168 -11.77 26.95 -15.81
N GLU A 169 -10.74 26.94 -14.98
CA GLU A 169 -9.77 28.04 -14.88
C GLU A 169 -9.00 28.22 -16.20
N CYS A 170 -8.49 27.12 -16.77
CA CYS A 170 -7.76 27.15 -18.04
C CYS A 170 -8.62 27.73 -19.17
N PHE A 171 -9.85 27.25 -19.34
CA PHE A 171 -10.75 27.74 -20.38
C PHE A 171 -11.26 29.15 -20.08
N SER A 172 -11.42 29.53 -18.81
CA SER A 172 -11.75 30.92 -18.45
C SER A 172 -10.66 31.89 -18.90
N LEU A 173 -9.38 31.52 -18.74
CA LEU A 173 -8.25 32.31 -19.25
C LEU A 173 -8.25 32.36 -20.78
N ARG A 174 -8.41 31.22 -21.46
CA ARG A 174 -8.45 31.15 -22.94
C ARG A 174 -9.59 31.96 -23.54
N TYR A 175 -10.75 32.02 -22.88
CA TYR A 175 -11.87 32.85 -23.33
C TYR A 175 -11.55 34.36 -23.31
N LEU A 176 -10.64 34.77 -22.41
CA LEU A 176 -10.21 36.15 -22.25
C LEU A 176 -8.97 36.51 -23.09
N GLU A 177 -8.24 35.52 -23.59
CA GLU A 177 -7.08 35.74 -24.44
C GLU A 177 -7.48 36.23 -25.85
N PRO A 178 -6.80 37.24 -26.41
CA PRO A 178 -7.03 37.66 -27.79
C PRO A 178 -6.50 36.60 -28.75
N LEU A 179 -7.37 36.03 -29.59
CA LEU A 179 -6.97 35.12 -30.67
C LEU A 179 -6.08 35.87 -31.67
N GLU A 180 -4.76 35.69 -31.61
CA GLU A 180 -3.86 36.24 -32.63
C GLU A 180 -3.88 35.44 -33.95
N GLN A 181 -4.50 34.24 -33.99
CA GLN A 181 -4.46 33.32 -35.15
C GLN A 181 -5.76 32.54 -35.38
N ALA A 182 -6.93 33.18 -35.28
CA ALA A 182 -8.14 32.59 -35.86
C ALA A 182 -8.28 33.02 -37.32
N ASP A 183 -8.07 32.05 -38.21
CA ASP A 183 -8.23 32.19 -39.65
C ASP A 183 -9.58 32.84 -40.00
N ALA A 184 -9.54 33.82 -40.89
CA ALA A 184 -10.54 34.89 -41.02
C ALA A 184 -11.90 34.49 -41.65
N LEU A 185 -12.37 33.25 -41.45
CA LEU A 185 -13.54 32.70 -42.16
C LEU A 185 -14.71 32.21 -41.27
N GLN A 186 -14.65 32.33 -39.94
CA GLN A 186 -15.80 32.07 -39.07
C GLN A 186 -15.94 33.13 -37.97
N LEU A 187 -16.50 34.28 -38.34
CA LEU A 187 -16.95 35.28 -37.37
C LEU A 187 -18.33 34.87 -36.82
N SER A 188 -18.35 34.15 -35.69
CA SER A 188 -19.56 33.96 -34.87
C SER A 188 -19.54 34.93 -33.67
N GLU A 189 -20.72 35.27 -33.13
CA GLU A 189 -20.88 36.16 -31.95
C GLU A 189 -20.29 35.60 -30.64
N ASP A 190 -19.67 34.41 -30.69
CA ASP A 190 -19.08 33.67 -29.57
C ASP A 190 -17.54 33.80 -29.48
N MET A 191 -16.93 34.72 -30.25
CA MET A 191 -15.47 34.90 -30.29
C MET A 191 -14.86 35.66 -29.09
N PRO A 192 -13.65 35.27 -28.62
CA PRO A 192 -12.84 35.96 -27.59
C PRO A 192 -12.57 37.44 -27.88
N ARG A 193 -12.53 38.28 -26.83
CA ARG A 193 -12.34 39.74 -26.95
C ARG A 193 -10.99 40.23 -26.42
N ARG A 194 -10.47 41.29 -27.06
CA ARG A 194 -9.20 41.96 -26.81
C ARG A 194 -9.11 42.58 -25.39
N PRO A 195 -8.07 42.29 -24.61
CA PRO A 195 -7.73 43.05 -23.40
C PRO A 195 -7.27 44.47 -23.78
N GLY A 196 -7.90 45.51 -23.22
CA GLY A 196 -7.43 46.92 -23.36
C GLY A 196 -8.49 47.94 -23.81
N GLY A 197 -9.68 47.52 -24.25
CA GLY A 197 -10.83 48.43 -24.36
C GLY A 197 -11.40 48.74 -22.97
N ASN A 198 -11.95 49.94 -22.77
CA ASN A 198 -12.59 50.40 -21.52
C ASN A 198 -13.22 49.22 -20.76
N LYS A 199 -12.77 48.96 -19.52
CA LYS A 199 -13.25 47.87 -18.64
C LYS A 199 -14.76 48.01 -18.40
N ARG A 200 -15.57 47.66 -19.39
CA ARG A 200 -17.02 47.56 -19.27
C ARG A 200 -17.28 46.25 -18.56
N ALA A 201 -17.99 46.32 -17.44
CA ALA A 201 -18.55 45.11 -16.84
C ALA A 201 -19.35 44.35 -17.92
N LEU A 202 -19.08 43.05 -18.06
CA LEU A 202 -19.86 42.19 -18.96
C LEU A 202 -21.34 42.27 -18.56
N SER A 203 -22.23 42.35 -19.54
CA SER A 203 -23.66 42.20 -19.25
C SER A 203 -23.95 40.79 -18.71
N LYS A 204 -25.06 40.61 -17.98
CA LYS A 204 -25.46 39.28 -17.48
C LYS A 204 -25.56 38.22 -18.60
N ALA A 205 -26.02 38.63 -19.78
CA ALA A 205 -26.11 37.73 -20.94
C ALA A 205 -24.71 37.34 -21.48
N GLU A 206 -23.76 38.28 -21.52
CA GLU A 206 -22.37 37.99 -21.90
C GLU A 206 -21.68 37.09 -20.87
N GLN A 207 -21.88 37.34 -19.57
CA GLN A 207 -21.37 36.49 -18.50
C GLN A 207 -21.92 35.06 -18.60
N LYS A 208 -23.23 34.91 -18.81
CA LYS A 208 -23.86 33.60 -18.99
C LYS A 208 -23.27 32.85 -20.18
N ARG A 209 -23.13 33.51 -21.34
CA ARG A 209 -22.52 32.88 -22.53
C ARG A 209 -21.08 32.45 -22.30
N ALA A 210 -20.29 33.26 -21.61
CA ALA A 210 -18.92 32.91 -21.26
C ALA A 210 -18.87 31.67 -20.35
N LEU A 211 -19.69 31.62 -19.30
CA LEU A 211 -19.76 30.47 -18.39
C LEU A 211 -20.24 29.21 -19.11
N ASP A 212 -21.30 29.31 -19.93
CA ASP A 212 -21.82 28.19 -20.72
C ASP A 212 -20.74 27.64 -21.68
N TRP A 213 -19.93 28.51 -22.31
CA TRP A 213 -18.83 28.11 -23.16
C TRP A 213 -17.72 27.42 -22.37
N VAL A 214 -17.31 27.97 -21.23
CA VAL A 214 -16.27 27.41 -20.36
C VAL A 214 -16.68 26.02 -19.87
N ASP A 215 -17.92 25.86 -19.37
CA ASP A 215 -18.42 24.56 -18.92
C ASP A 215 -18.46 23.54 -20.07
N LYS A 216 -18.91 23.95 -21.25
CA LYS A 216 -18.91 23.08 -22.43
C LYS A 216 -17.51 22.62 -22.82
N GLN A 217 -16.54 23.53 -22.92
CA GLN A 217 -15.16 23.17 -23.28
C GLN A 217 -14.50 22.30 -22.20
N SER A 218 -14.73 22.63 -20.93
CA SER A 218 -14.19 21.86 -19.80
C SER A 218 -14.74 20.44 -19.78
N LEU A 219 -16.03 20.22 -20.05
CA LEU A 219 -16.60 18.88 -20.12
C LEU A 219 -16.10 18.08 -21.33
N LEU A 220 -15.91 18.72 -22.49
CA LEU A 220 -15.36 18.05 -23.67
C LEU A 220 -13.93 17.56 -23.42
N VAL A 221 -13.08 18.41 -22.84
CA VAL A 221 -11.71 18.02 -22.51
C VAL A 221 -11.64 17.07 -21.32
N ALA A 222 -12.51 17.21 -20.33
CA ALA A 222 -12.60 16.24 -19.24
C ALA A 222 -12.95 14.84 -19.79
N GLN A 223 -13.91 14.76 -20.72
CA GLN A 223 -14.26 13.49 -21.35
C GLN A 223 -13.06 12.85 -22.03
N ASP A 224 -12.33 13.59 -22.85
CA ASP A 224 -11.16 13.11 -23.58
C ASP A 224 -10.00 12.71 -22.64
N ILE A 225 -9.69 13.52 -21.63
CA ILE A 225 -8.67 13.19 -20.60
C ILE A 225 -9.05 11.93 -19.82
N ILE A 226 -10.33 11.79 -19.47
CA ILE A 226 -10.80 10.68 -18.65
C ILE A 226 -10.91 9.41 -19.49
N GLU A 227 -11.64 9.43 -20.59
CA GLU A 227 -12.05 8.21 -21.33
C GLU A 227 -11.06 7.77 -22.41
N ASP A 228 -10.29 8.70 -22.98
CA ASP A 228 -9.54 8.43 -24.21
C ASP A 228 -8.02 8.52 -24.02
N ARG A 229 -7.55 9.32 -23.07
CA ARG A 229 -6.11 9.56 -22.86
C ARG A 229 -5.71 9.31 -21.41
N VAL A 230 -5.34 10.33 -20.68
CA VAL A 230 -4.65 10.30 -19.39
C VAL A 230 -5.16 9.28 -18.34
N CYS A 231 -6.46 9.26 -18.01
CA CYS A 231 -6.94 8.46 -16.88
C CYS A 231 -7.16 6.98 -17.24
N ILE A 232 -7.69 6.72 -18.45
CA ILE A 232 -8.05 5.36 -18.89
C ILE A 232 -6.81 4.46 -19.04
N ASP A 233 -5.64 5.05 -19.24
CA ASP A 233 -4.37 4.31 -19.34
C ASP A 233 -4.03 3.55 -18.05
N CYS A 234 -4.48 4.05 -16.89
CA CYS A 234 -4.15 3.46 -15.58
C CYS A 234 -5.39 3.00 -14.81
N HIS A 235 -6.54 3.65 -14.98
CA HIS A 235 -7.73 3.42 -14.16
C HIS A 235 -8.82 2.67 -14.92
N GLN A 236 -9.58 1.86 -14.17
CA GLN A 236 -10.87 1.36 -14.63
C GLN A 236 -11.91 2.48 -14.53
N ILE A 237 -12.57 2.80 -15.64
CA ILE A 237 -13.51 3.92 -15.74
C ILE A 237 -14.90 3.41 -16.06
N SER A 238 -15.90 3.97 -15.39
CA SER A 238 -17.31 3.69 -15.68
C SER A 238 -18.14 4.96 -15.61
N ARG A 239 -19.35 4.89 -16.18
CA ARG A 239 -20.33 5.99 -16.12
C ARG A 239 -21.41 5.70 -15.09
N ILE A 240 -21.76 6.72 -14.31
CA ILE A 240 -22.85 6.67 -13.33
C ILE A 240 -24.16 7.01 -14.05
N GLN A 241 -25.09 6.05 -14.12
CA GLN A 241 -26.38 6.27 -14.78
C GLN A 241 -27.18 7.38 -14.10
N GLY A 242 -27.70 8.31 -14.90
CA GLY A 242 -28.52 9.43 -14.43
C GLY A 242 -27.73 10.63 -13.89
N ALA A 243 -26.41 10.52 -13.75
CA ALA A 243 -25.54 11.65 -13.45
C ALA A 243 -25.19 12.46 -14.71
N SER A 244 -24.78 13.71 -14.52
CA SER A 244 -24.43 14.64 -15.61
C SER A 244 -23.25 15.53 -15.20
N GLY A 245 -22.64 16.22 -16.16
CA GLY A 245 -21.44 17.02 -15.89
C GLY A 245 -20.25 16.13 -15.51
N ILE A 246 -19.38 16.59 -14.61
CA ILE A 246 -18.20 15.80 -14.18
C ILE A 246 -18.59 14.57 -13.35
N GLU A 247 -19.72 14.62 -12.65
CA GLU A 247 -20.19 13.53 -11.78
C GLU A 247 -20.67 12.29 -12.54
N GLN A 248 -20.75 12.37 -13.88
CA GLN A 248 -21.13 11.22 -14.69
C GLN A 248 -20.03 10.16 -14.79
N TRP A 249 -18.79 10.47 -14.39
CA TRP A 249 -17.66 9.55 -14.41
C TRP A 249 -17.34 9.02 -13.02
N TYR A 250 -17.09 7.72 -12.96
CA TYR A 250 -16.50 7.05 -11.82
C TYR A 250 -15.15 6.49 -12.24
N VAL A 251 -14.08 7.13 -11.76
CA VAL A 251 -12.71 6.63 -11.91
C VAL A 251 -12.43 5.76 -10.70
N LYS A 252 -12.29 4.45 -10.91
CA LYS A 252 -12.08 3.50 -9.80
C LYS A 252 -10.73 3.80 -9.14
N PRO A 253 -10.67 3.93 -7.81
CA PRO A 253 -9.41 4.19 -7.13
C PRO A 253 -8.46 3.00 -7.28
N VAL A 254 -7.16 3.30 -7.29
CA VAL A 254 -6.10 2.29 -7.28
C VAL A 254 -5.59 2.13 -5.85
N VAL A 255 -5.50 0.88 -5.38
CA VAL A 255 -4.90 0.56 -4.08
C VAL A 255 -3.96 -0.62 -4.25
N LEU A 256 -2.66 -0.38 -4.13
CA LEU A 256 -1.64 -1.42 -4.22
C LEU A 256 -1.54 -2.21 -2.91
N ASN A 257 -1.41 -3.53 -3.01
CA ASN A 257 -1.15 -4.35 -1.83
C ASN A 257 0.31 -4.21 -1.38
N MET A 258 0.52 -3.53 -0.26
CA MET A 258 1.86 -3.31 0.30
C MET A 258 2.29 -4.38 1.33
N GLN A 259 1.33 -5.13 1.89
CA GLN A 259 1.58 -6.09 2.96
C GLN A 259 1.03 -7.47 2.62
N TRP A 260 1.85 -8.22 1.88
CA TRP A 260 1.51 -9.57 1.42
C TRP A 260 1.57 -10.63 2.52
N MET A 261 2.51 -10.52 3.46
CA MET A 261 2.71 -11.49 4.54
C MET A 261 2.83 -10.77 5.91
N PRO A 262 1.75 -10.15 6.43
CA PRO A 262 1.82 -9.25 7.60
C PRO A 262 2.22 -9.94 8.92
N PHE A 263 2.26 -11.28 8.96
CA PHE A 263 2.66 -12.06 10.13
C PHE A 263 4.08 -12.64 10.04
N ALA A 264 4.77 -12.38 8.93
CA ALA A 264 6.17 -12.74 8.73
C ALA A 264 7.02 -11.47 8.71
N ARG A 265 8.32 -11.65 8.95
CA ARG A 265 9.33 -10.61 8.82
C ARG A 265 10.31 -11.03 7.74
N PHE A 266 10.56 -10.13 6.81
CA PHE A 266 11.57 -10.27 5.78
C PHE A 266 12.36 -8.96 5.69
N ASP A 267 13.63 -9.06 5.28
CA ASP A 267 14.55 -7.93 5.21
C ASP A 267 15.27 -7.92 3.85
N HIS A 268 14.88 -7.02 2.96
CA HIS A 268 15.47 -6.90 1.63
C HIS A 268 16.94 -6.46 1.70
N THR A 269 17.34 -5.69 2.71
CA THR A 269 18.74 -5.28 2.90
C THR A 269 19.66 -6.48 3.10
N SER A 270 19.18 -7.49 3.84
CA SER A 270 19.95 -8.72 4.06
C SER A 270 20.12 -9.55 2.77
N HIS A 271 19.32 -9.25 1.75
CA HIS A 271 19.31 -9.91 0.44
C HIS A 271 19.76 -8.97 -0.68
N ALA A 272 20.44 -7.86 -0.37
CA ALA A 272 20.81 -6.84 -1.36
C ALA A 272 21.77 -7.33 -2.46
N SER A 273 22.43 -8.49 -2.27
CA SER A 273 23.27 -9.13 -3.29
C SER A 273 22.48 -9.99 -4.28
N GLU A 274 21.21 -10.29 -4.00
CA GLU A 274 20.34 -11.07 -4.86
C GLU A 274 19.64 -10.20 -5.90
N SER A 275 19.38 -10.77 -7.08
CA SER A 275 18.50 -10.11 -8.06
C SER A 275 17.06 -10.16 -7.57
N CYS A 276 16.29 -9.09 -7.82
CA CYS A 276 14.86 -9.04 -7.48
C CYS A 276 14.11 -10.25 -8.05
N THR A 277 14.44 -10.65 -9.28
CA THR A 277 13.80 -11.76 -10.01
C THR A 277 14.20 -13.15 -9.51
N ASN A 278 15.23 -13.28 -8.65
CA ASN A 278 15.54 -14.55 -7.99
C ASN A 278 14.42 -14.96 -7.02
N CYS A 279 13.75 -13.98 -6.40
CA CYS A 279 12.63 -14.22 -5.50
C CYS A 279 11.28 -13.90 -6.15
N HIS A 280 11.20 -12.81 -6.90
CA HIS A 280 10.00 -12.36 -7.60
C HIS A 280 10.02 -12.89 -9.03
N GLU A 281 9.85 -14.21 -9.16
CA GLU A 281 9.93 -14.89 -10.45
C GLU A 281 8.94 -14.28 -11.46
N ASN A 282 9.40 -14.07 -12.70
CA ASN A 282 8.64 -13.48 -13.79
C ASN A 282 8.18 -12.02 -13.57
N ALA A 283 8.69 -11.31 -12.56
CA ALA A 283 8.29 -9.93 -12.32
C ALA A 283 8.56 -9.02 -13.53
N ASP A 284 9.68 -9.22 -14.23
CA ASP A 284 10.05 -8.49 -15.44
C ASP A 284 9.25 -8.89 -16.69
N GLN A 285 8.56 -10.04 -16.65
CA GLN A 285 7.77 -10.55 -17.77
C GLN A 285 6.26 -10.40 -17.57
N SER A 286 5.82 -10.01 -16.38
CA SER A 286 4.41 -9.82 -16.05
C SER A 286 3.79 -8.74 -16.95
N THR A 287 2.64 -9.07 -17.53
CA THR A 287 1.89 -8.17 -18.42
C THR A 287 0.67 -7.53 -17.75
N THR A 288 0.43 -7.84 -16.47
CA THR A 288 -0.73 -7.35 -15.73
C THR A 288 -0.42 -7.12 -14.25
N SER A 289 -0.96 -6.06 -13.68
CA SER A 289 -0.92 -5.76 -12.24
C SER A 289 -1.58 -6.82 -11.37
N SER A 290 -2.44 -7.65 -11.97
CA SER A 290 -3.17 -8.72 -11.28
C SER A 290 -2.33 -9.97 -10.96
N ASP A 291 -1.11 -10.07 -11.47
CA ASP A 291 -0.21 -11.20 -11.19
C ASP A 291 0.31 -11.16 -9.74
N ILE A 292 0.32 -12.31 -9.07
CA ILE A 292 0.84 -12.44 -7.70
C ILE A 292 2.28 -12.92 -7.74
N LEU A 293 3.21 -11.96 -7.76
CA LEU A 293 4.65 -12.17 -7.94
C LEU A 293 5.42 -12.31 -6.61
N MET A 294 4.81 -12.88 -5.57
CA MET A 294 5.52 -13.15 -4.30
C MET A 294 6.36 -14.45 -4.41
N PRO A 295 7.43 -14.65 -3.64
CA PRO A 295 8.08 -15.97 -3.60
C PRO A 295 7.17 -17.01 -2.94
N GLU A 296 7.33 -18.28 -3.32
CA GLU A 296 6.85 -19.41 -2.53
C GLU A 296 7.90 -19.79 -1.47
N ILE A 297 7.56 -20.72 -0.57
CA ILE A 297 8.48 -21.13 0.50
C ILE A 297 9.73 -21.81 -0.05
N GLU A 298 9.60 -22.55 -1.16
CA GLU A 298 10.66 -23.30 -1.81
C GLU A 298 11.82 -22.39 -2.22
N THR A 299 11.51 -21.21 -2.76
CA THR A 299 12.50 -20.17 -3.13
C THR A 299 13.38 -19.80 -1.94
N CYS A 300 12.77 -19.62 -0.76
CA CYS A 300 13.53 -19.33 0.46
C CYS A 300 14.34 -20.54 0.91
N GLN A 301 13.76 -21.75 0.80
CA GLN A 301 14.40 -22.99 1.20
C GLN A 301 15.63 -23.36 0.36
N GLU A 302 15.86 -22.75 -0.81
CA GLU A 302 17.10 -22.94 -1.58
C GLU A 302 18.33 -22.52 -0.78
N CYS A 303 18.24 -21.39 -0.08
CA CYS A 303 19.34 -20.82 0.72
C CYS A 303 19.13 -20.99 2.24
N HIS A 304 17.89 -21.02 2.71
CA HIS A 304 17.55 -21.12 4.13
C HIS A 304 17.22 -22.56 4.55
N GLY A 305 17.80 -22.96 5.68
CA GLY A 305 17.69 -24.29 6.26
C GLY A 305 16.96 -24.27 7.60
N GLY A 306 16.37 -25.40 8.00
CA GLY A 306 16.01 -25.65 9.39
C GLY A 306 17.24 -25.75 10.30
N GLU A 307 17.01 -25.97 11.59
CA GLU A 307 18.05 -25.90 12.64
C GLU A 307 19.25 -26.84 12.40
N ASN A 308 19.06 -27.94 11.67
CA ASN A 308 20.05 -29.00 11.48
C ASN A 308 20.55 -29.16 10.03
N GLN A 309 20.51 -28.11 9.20
CA GLN A 309 21.01 -28.16 7.82
C GLN A 309 22.38 -27.46 7.68
N PRO A 310 23.49 -28.21 7.49
CA PRO A 310 24.84 -27.63 7.52
C PRO A 310 25.17 -26.77 6.29
N ASP A 311 24.52 -27.00 5.16
CA ASP A 311 24.83 -26.35 3.88
C ASP A 311 23.95 -25.12 3.60
N LYS A 312 23.13 -24.69 4.55
CA LYS A 312 22.15 -23.60 4.41
C LYS A 312 22.18 -22.63 5.58
N LEU A 313 21.64 -21.43 5.36
CA LEU A 313 21.48 -20.44 6.43
C LEU A 313 20.40 -20.90 7.41
N VAL A 314 20.82 -21.25 8.63
CA VAL A 314 19.91 -21.72 9.69
C VAL A 314 18.85 -20.67 10.00
N SER A 315 17.59 -21.09 9.90
CA SER A 315 16.39 -20.27 10.08
C SER A 315 15.48 -20.91 11.10
N ASP A 316 15.48 -20.34 12.30
CA ASP A 316 14.55 -20.72 13.36
C ASP A 316 13.18 -20.05 13.19
N CYS A 317 12.21 -20.47 13.99
CA CYS A 317 10.84 -19.95 13.91
C CYS A 317 10.77 -18.44 14.14
N VAL A 318 11.61 -17.89 15.03
CA VAL A 318 11.57 -16.48 15.44
C VAL A 318 12.28 -15.53 14.48
N MET A 319 13.02 -16.07 13.52
CA MET A 319 13.60 -15.31 12.41
C MET A 319 12.51 -14.65 11.56
N CYS A 320 11.45 -15.40 11.27
CA CYS A 320 10.31 -14.94 10.45
C CYS A 320 9.10 -14.57 11.31
N HIS A 321 8.79 -15.36 12.35
CA HIS A 321 7.59 -15.16 13.17
C HIS A 321 7.87 -14.33 14.42
N ARG A 322 7.06 -13.29 14.61
CA ARG A 322 7.12 -12.50 15.83
C ARG A 322 6.42 -13.25 16.98
N PHE A 323 7.18 -13.64 18.00
CA PHE A 323 6.65 -14.31 19.19
C PHE A 323 5.75 -13.41 20.05
N HIS A 324 6.10 -12.12 20.22
CA HIS A 324 5.28 -11.14 20.95
C HIS A 324 4.51 -10.24 20.00
N LEU A 325 3.26 -10.59 19.71
CA LEU A 325 2.35 -9.73 18.94
C LEU A 325 1.82 -8.58 19.82
N PRO A 326 1.78 -7.32 19.32
CA PRO A 326 1.16 -6.20 20.02
C PRO A 326 -0.29 -6.53 20.43
N GLY A 327 -0.69 -6.19 21.66
CA GLY A 327 -2.03 -6.47 22.20
C GLY A 327 -2.35 -7.94 22.51
N ARG A 328 -1.36 -8.84 22.41
CA ARG A 328 -1.53 -10.29 22.63
C ARG A 328 -0.53 -10.87 23.65
N GLY A 329 0.25 -10.01 24.32
CA GLY A 329 1.20 -10.39 25.37
C GLY A 329 0.88 -9.68 26.69
N LEU A 330 1.37 -10.24 27.81
CA LEU A 330 1.16 -9.76 29.19
C LEU A 330 1.70 -8.35 29.52
N LEU A 331 2.17 -7.60 28.52
CA LEU A 331 2.72 -6.25 28.68
C LEU A 331 2.22 -5.31 27.58
N ASP A 332 0.92 -5.33 27.29
CA ASP A 332 0.31 -4.30 26.47
C ASP A 332 0.14 -3.00 27.28
N GLU A 333 0.38 -1.84 26.65
CA GLU A 333 0.78 -0.58 27.31
C GLU A 333 -0.18 -0.06 28.39
N LYS A 334 -1.48 -0.39 28.31
CA LYS A 334 -2.46 -0.02 29.33
C LYS A 334 -2.24 -0.72 30.68
N GLU A 335 -1.78 -1.97 30.66
CA GLU A 335 -1.55 -2.75 31.88
C GLU A 335 -0.21 -2.42 32.53
N ARG A 336 0.79 -2.01 31.73
CA ARG A 336 2.10 -1.55 32.24
C ARG A 336 1.97 -0.25 33.04
N ALA A 337 1.17 0.70 32.57
CA ALA A 337 0.93 1.96 33.28
C ALA A 337 0.15 1.75 34.60
N THR A 338 -0.75 0.76 34.62
CA THR A 338 -1.57 0.43 35.80
C THR A 338 -0.75 -0.34 36.84
N SER A 339 0.03 -1.34 36.41
CA SER A 339 0.92 -2.14 37.26
C SER A 339 2.06 -1.33 37.88
N ILE A 340 2.64 -0.37 37.14
CA ILE A 340 3.65 0.56 37.68
C ILE A 340 3.02 1.49 38.73
N LYS A 341 1.78 1.94 38.52
CA LYS A 341 1.08 2.83 39.44
C LYS A 341 0.68 2.11 40.73
N GLU A 342 0.17 0.89 40.62
CA GLU A 342 -0.15 0.01 41.76
C GLU A 342 1.09 -0.39 42.56
N SER A 343 2.21 -0.70 41.88
CA SER A 343 3.48 -1.00 42.54
C SER A 343 4.06 0.21 43.27
N LEU A 344 3.95 1.42 42.69
CA LEU A 344 4.36 2.67 43.34
C LEU A 344 3.48 3.03 44.54
N ASP A 345 2.18 2.72 44.49
CA ASP A 345 1.24 2.95 45.58
C ASP A 345 1.41 1.92 46.72
N GLU A 346 1.73 0.66 46.42
CA GLU A 346 2.12 -0.35 47.43
C GLU A 346 3.45 -0.04 48.11
N MET A 347 4.44 0.49 47.36
CA MET A 347 5.72 0.92 47.94
C MET A 347 5.54 2.12 48.88
N LYS A 348 4.68 3.08 48.54
CA LYS A 348 4.33 4.21 49.41
C LYS A 348 3.58 3.77 50.67
N ASN A 349 2.68 2.80 50.57
CA ASN A 349 1.90 2.30 51.73
C ASN A 349 2.74 1.44 52.70
N ARG A 350 3.82 0.81 52.22
CA ARG A 350 4.79 0.11 53.07
C ARG A 350 5.70 1.05 53.87
N GLU A 351 6.06 2.22 53.33
CA GLU A 351 6.82 3.23 54.06
C GLU A 351 6.03 3.89 55.21
N VAL A 352 4.70 3.88 55.16
CA VAL A 352 3.82 4.44 56.20
C VAL A 352 3.53 3.45 57.34
N SER A 353 3.87 2.16 57.18
CA SER A 353 3.50 1.10 58.14
C SER A 353 4.68 0.50 58.92
N ALA A 354 5.86 1.12 58.89
CA ALA A 354 6.96 0.70 59.76
C ALA A 354 6.70 1.13 61.22
N PRO A 355 6.80 0.24 62.21
CA PRO A 355 6.50 0.54 63.61
C PRO A 355 7.56 1.50 64.18
N SER A 356 7.10 2.61 64.77
CA SER A 356 7.95 3.50 65.54
C SER A 356 8.27 2.87 66.90
N ASP A 357 9.34 2.09 66.96
CA ASP A 357 10.03 1.80 68.23
C ASP A 357 10.70 3.09 68.70
N THR A 358 10.00 3.85 69.54
CA THR A 358 10.63 4.83 70.44
C THR A 358 10.53 4.33 71.86
N ASP A 359 11.65 3.76 72.27
CA ASP A 359 12.21 3.69 73.61
C ASP A 359 11.85 4.92 74.48
N LYS A 360 11.35 4.71 75.72
CA LYS A 360 11.54 5.60 76.89
C LYS A 360 10.93 5.05 78.19
N ASN A 361 11.81 4.96 79.19
CA ASN A 361 11.63 5.16 80.64
C ASN A 361 11.29 3.97 81.57
N HIS A 362 12.25 3.79 82.51
CA HIS A 362 12.32 3.03 83.77
C HIS A 362 12.86 1.61 83.72
#